data_AF-A0A6H9V8T4-F1
#
_entry.id   AF-A0A6H9V8T4-F1
#
_cell.length_a   1.000
_cell.length_b   1.000
_cell.length_c   1.000
_cell.angle_alpha   90.00
_cell.angle_beta   90.00
_cell.angle_gamma   90.00
#
_symmetry.space_group_name_H-M   'P 1'
#
loop_
_entity.id
_entity.type
_entity.pdbx_description
1 polymer ?
#
loop_
_entity_poly.entity_id
_entity_poly.type
_entity_poly.pdbx_seq_one_letter_code
_entity_poly.pdbx_strand_id
1 'polypeptide(L)'
;MAAAALALAGCSDGESPSSVVSRAESAARSVGGEATAAASSLASEASEAIASATAEAGQKLDDIKGGVDAKGSITLGSPDTDSGGRTTVQVTAENTTDSAKSFTVQVNFTDQNGKLLDVAVLTVSDVPADGSGKATARSNRTLSGEVKAEVARAVRY
;
A
#
# COMPACT_ATOMS: atom_id res chain seq x y z
N MET A 1 1.22 38.30 -37.17
CA MET A 1 2.58 38.87 -37.00
C MET A 1 2.55 39.88 -35.88
N ALA A 2 2.93 39.45 -34.67
CA ALA A 2 3.22 40.32 -33.52
C ALA A 2 4.10 39.50 -32.56
N ALA A 3 5.40 39.76 -32.61
CA ALA A 3 6.39 39.21 -31.69
C ALA A 3 6.55 40.19 -30.53
N ALA A 4 6.53 39.67 -29.30
CA ALA A 4 6.92 40.43 -28.11
C ALA A 4 7.99 39.64 -27.36
N ALA A 5 9.23 40.15 -27.44
CA ALA A 5 10.36 39.72 -26.66
C ALA A 5 10.34 40.44 -25.30
N LEU A 6 10.62 39.72 -24.21
CA LEU A 6 10.92 40.31 -22.89
C LEU A 6 12.22 39.70 -22.35
N ALA A 7 13.11 40.61 -21.96
CA ALA A 7 14.53 40.42 -21.72
C ALA A 7 14.84 39.74 -20.37
N LEU A 8 15.87 38.90 -20.35
CA LEU A 8 16.53 38.47 -19.12
C LEU A 8 17.68 39.44 -18.80
N ALA A 9 17.46 40.32 -17.82
CA ALA A 9 18.54 41.02 -17.12
C ALA A 9 18.66 40.39 -15.72
N GLY A 10 19.77 39.70 -15.47
CA GLY A 10 20.16 39.30 -14.12
C GLY A 10 20.82 40.46 -13.38
N CYS A 11 20.70 40.46 -12.05
CA CYS A 11 21.79 40.69 -11.10
C CYS A 11 21.23 40.60 -9.67
N SER A 12 21.96 39.86 -8.81
CA SER A 12 21.72 39.70 -7.39
C SER A 12 21.96 41.00 -6.62
N ASP A 13 21.08 41.32 -5.67
CA ASP A 13 21.41 42.17 -4.51
C ASP A 13 20.65 41.64 -3.29
N GLY A 14 21.30 41.63 -2.13
CA GLY A 14 20.92 40.82 -0.96
C GLY A 14 19.73 41.36 -0.18
N GLU A 15 18.84 40.47 0.24
CA GLU A 15 17.78 40.78 1.22
C GLU A 15 17.51 39.52 2.07
N SER A 16 17.46 39.69 3.39
CA SER A 16 17.29 38.62 4.37
C SER A 16 16.01 37.78 4.13
N PRO A 17 16.00 36.47 4.46
CA PRO A 17 14.94 35.52 4.09
C PRO A 17 13.63 35.67 4.88
N SER A 18 13.29 36.88 5.34
CA SER A 18 12.15 37.12 6.24
C SER A 18 11.02 37.96 5.61
N SER A 19 11.15 38.44 4.38
CA SER A 19 10.12 39.23 3.69
C SER A 19 9.54 38.58 2.42
N VAL A 20 9.99 37.37 2.05
CA VAL A 20 9.34 36.52 1.02
C VAL A 20 8.18 35.69 1.57
N VAL A 21 8.07 35.57 2.89
CA VAL A 21 7.01 34.80 3.57
C VAL A 21 5.64 35.48 3.50
N SER A 22 5.56 36.81 3.35
CA SER A 22 4.27 37.52 3.49
C SER A 22 3.67 38.09 2.20
N ARG A 23 4.31 37.88 1.02
CA ARG A 23 3.70 38.26 -0.28
C ARG A 23 3.37 37.07 -1.19
N ALA A 24 3.74 35.85 -0.80
CA ALA A 24 3.35 34.62 -1.49
C ALA A 24 1.90 34.17 -1.19
N GLU A 25 1.24 34.71 -0.14
CA GLU A 25 -0.12 34.29 0.24
C GLU A 25 -1.25 34.80 -0.68
N SER A 26 -1.00 35.80 -1.53
CA SER A 26 -2.07 36.43 -2.33
C SER A 26 -1.94 36.27 -3.86
N ALA A 27 -0.92 35.57 -4.36
CA ALA A 27 -0.83 35.15 -5.76
C ALA A 27 -1.15 33.66 -5.98
N ALA A 28 -1.27 32.87 -4.90
CA ALA A 28 -1.56 31.43 -4.97
C ALA A 28 -3.06 31.09 -5.16
N ARG A 29 -3.96 32.08 -5.13
CA ARG A 29 -5.41 31.83 -5.12
C ARG A 29 -6.06 31.69 -6.50
N SER A 30 -5.31 31.83 -7.60
CA SER A 30 -5.90 31.75 -8.95
C SER A 30 -5.10 30.94 -9.98
N VAL A 31 -4.10 30.17 -9.55
CA VAL A 31 -3.47 29.09 -10.35
C VAL A 31 -3.50 27.74 -9.63
N GLY A 32 -4.10 27.67 -8.44
CA GLY A 32 -4.15 26.48 -7.59
C GLY A 32 -5.37 25.58 -7.79
N GLY A 33 -6.25 25.84 -8.76
CA GLY A 33 -7.44 25.00 -8.99
C GLY A 33 -7.13 23.74 -9.78
N GLU A 34 -6.40 23.87 -10.89
CA GLU A 34 -6.22 22.77 -11.86
C GLU A 34 -5.08 21.84 -11.46
N ALA A 35 -3.98 22.36 -10.87
CA ALA A 35 -2.90 21.54 -10.35
C ALA A 35 -3.29 20.77 -9.07
N THR A 36 -4.09 21.37 -8.18
CA THR A 36 -4.65 20.67 -7.01
C THR A 36 -5.78 19.73 -7.39
N ALA A 37 -6.65 20.07 -8.35
CA ALA A 37 -7.68 19.16 -8.82
C ALA A 37 -7.05 17.94 -9.51
N ALA A 38 -6.05 18.12 -10.37
CA ALA A 38 -5.33 17.00 -10.97
C ALA A 38 -4.61 16.15 -9.93
N ALA A 39 -3.90 16.76 -8.97
CA ALA A 39 -3.24 16.03 -7.89
C ALA A 39 -4.23 15.29 -6.96
N SER A 40 -5.37 15.91 -6.65
CA SER A 40 -6.46 15.28 -5.88
C SER A 40 -7.15 14.16 -6.66
N SER A 41 -7.36 14.32 -7.97
CA SER A 41 -7.91 13.26 -8.83
C SER A 41 -6.95 12.08 -8.89
N LEU A 42 -5.65 12.30 -9.14
CA LEU A 42 -4.63 11.26 -9.14
C LEU A 42 -4.52 10.54 -7.77
N ALA A 43 -4.57 11.31 -6.67
CA ALA A 43 -4.56 10.74 -5.33
C ALA A 43 -5.85 9.96 -5.03
N SER A 44 -7.01 10.42 -5.51
CA SER A 44 -8.29 9.75 -5.34
C SER A 44 -8.33 8.45 -6.15
N GLU A 45 -7.93 8.48 -7.42
CA GLU A 45 -7.87 7.31 -8.29
C GLU A 45 -6.92 6.24 -7.73
N ALA A 46 -5.76 6.65 -7.20
CA ALA A 46 -4.84 5.73 -6.54
C ALA A 46 -5.46 5.12 -5.26
N SER A 47 -6.20 5.91 -4.49
CA SER A 47 -6.88 5.45 -3.27
C SER A 47 -8.05 4.50 -3.60
N GLU A 48 -8.83 4.81 -4.62
CA GLU A 48 -9.94 4.01 -5.12
C GLU A 48 -9.46 2.67 -5.68
N ALA A 49 -8.36 2.66 -6.43
CA ALA A 49 -7.78 1.42 -6.94
C ALA A 49 -7.31 0.49 -5.80
N ILE A 50 -6.72 1.04 -4.74
CA ILE A 50 -6.29 0.30 -3.56
C ILE A 50 -7.49 -0.19 -2.73
N ALA A 51 -8.50 0.65 -2.55
CA ALA A 51 -9.74 0.30 -1.87
C ALA A 51 -10.49 -0.82 -2.62
N SER A 52 -10.56 -0.72 -3.94
CA SER A 52 -11.15 -1.75 -4.80
C SER A 52 -10.37 -3.06 -4.70
N ALA A 53 -9.04 -3.04 -4.79
CA ALA A 53 -8.23 -4.25 -4.61
C ALA A 53 -8.40 -4.90 -3.23
N THR A 54 -8.54 -4.08 -2.18
CA THR A 54 -8.83 -4.56 -0.82
C THR A 54 -10.23 -5.16 -0.72
N ALA A 55 -11.22 -4.56 -1.38
CA ALA A 55 -12.58 -5.07 -1.43
C ALA A 55 -12.65 -6.39 -2.21
N GLU A 56 -11.98 -6.50 -3.36
CA GLU A 56 -11.89 -7.75 -4.13
C GLU A 56 -11.16 -8.85 -3.34
N ALA A 57 -10.06 -8.50 -2.65
CA ALA A 57 -9.40 -9.42 -1.74
C ALA A 57 -10.36 -9.90 -0.64
N GLY A 58 -11.11 -8.98 -0.03
CA GLY A 58 -12.15 -9.31 0.95
C GLY A 58 -13.21 -10.26 0.39
N GLN A 59 -13.75 -9.95 -0.79
CA GLN A 59 -14.75 -10.77 -1.47
C GLN A 59 -14.27 -12.20 -1.70
N LYS A 60 -13.00 -12.39 -2.12
CA LYS A 60 -12.42 -13.73 -2.28
C LYS A 60 -12.40 -14.53 -0.97
N LEU A 61 -12.25 -13.88 0.17
CA LEU A 61 -12.35 -14.53 1.47
C LEU A 61 -13.82 -14.79 1.86
N ASP A 62 -14.73 -13.87 1.54
CA ASP A 62 -16.17 -14.01 1.81
C ASP A 62 -16.86 -15.09 0.95
N ASP A 63 -16.30 -15.38 -0.23
CA ASP A 63 -16.77 -16.48 -1.09
C ASP A 63 -16.43 -17.87 -0.55
N ILE A 64 -15.50 -17.98 0.42
CA ILE A 64 -15.15 -19.25 1.06
C ILE A 64 -16.31 -19.70 1.95
N LYS A 65 -17.04 -20.70 1.47
CA LYS A 65 -18.17 -21.29 2.21
C LYS A 65 -17.68 -22.07 3.43
N GLY A 66 -18.24 -21.77 4.60
CA GLY A 66 -17.87 -22.41 5.86
C GLY A 66 -16.54 -21.92 6.44
N GLY A 67 -15.98 -20.85 5.89
CA GLY A 67 -14.75 -20.25 6.38
C GLY A 67 -14.89 -19.73 7.81
N VAL A 68 -13.90 -20.03 8.65
CA VAL A 68 -13.79 -19.52 10.03
C VAL A 68 -12.69 -18.47 10.08
N ASP A 69 -12.93 -17.35 10.79
CA ASP A 69 -11.88 -16.35 11.02
C ASP A 69 -10.67 -17.01 11.71
N ALA A 70 -9.51 -16.84 11.09
CA ALA A 70 -8.27 -17.48 11.51
C ALA A 70 -7.13 -16.47 11.64
N LYS A 71 -7.45 -15.17 11.77
CA LYS A 71 -6.43 -14.11 11.83
C LYS A 71 -5.45 -14.33 12.98
N GLY A 72 -5.94 -14.79 14.13
CA GLY A 72 -5.11 -15.10 15.31
C GLY A 72 -4.18 -16.31 15.14
N SER A 73 -4.39 -17.12 14.11
CA SER A 73 -3.57 -18.30 13.80
C SER A 73 -2.48 -18.03 12.77
N ILE A 74 -2.35 -16.77 12.31
CA ILE A 74 -1.36 -16.38 11.30
C ILE A 74 -0.24 -15.57 11.94
N THR A 75 1.00 -15.96 11.67
CA THR A 75 2.20 -15.21 12.03
C THR A 75 2.93 -14.76 10.77
N LEU A 76 3.36 -13.51 10.74
CA LEU A 76 4.20 -12.95 9.67
C LEU A 76 5.66 -12.88 10.12
N GLY A 77 6.56 -13.22 9.20
CA GLY A 77 7.99 -12.93 9.35
C GLY A 77 8.31 -11.46 9.08
N SER A 78 9.60 -11.14 9.05
CA SER A 78 10.06 -9.82 8.61
C SER A 78 9.90 -9.68 7.08
N PRO A 79 9.45 -8.52 6.59
CA PRO A 79 9.48 -8.22 5.16
C PRO A 79 10.90 -8.25 4.61
N ASP A 80 11.09 -8.87 3.45
CA ASP A 80 12.35 -8.96 2.72
C ASP A 80 12.13 -8.56 1.24
N THR A 81 13.20 -8.42 0.46
CA THR A 81 13.12 -8.05 -0.96
C THR A 81 13.66 -9.18 -1.82
N ASP A 82 12.81 -9.73 -2.70
CA ASP A 82 13.23 -10.80 -3.60
C ASP A 82 14.17 -10.29 -4.71
N SER A 83 14.81 -11.21 -5.44
CA SER A 83 15.77 -10.88 -6.52
C SER A 83 15.18 -10.05 -7.66
N GLY A 84 13.85 -10.09 -7.85
CA GLY A 84 13.10 -9.24 -8.78
C GLY A 84 12.65 -7.89 -8.18
N GLY A 85 13.11 -7.54 -6.98
CA GLY A 85 12.82 -6.25 -6.35
C GLY A 85 11.39 -6.12 -5.81
N ARG A 86 10.70 -7.23 -5.51
CA ARG A 86 9.38 -7.17 -4.85
C ARG A 86 9.50 -7.51 -3.37
N THR A 87 8.66 -6.88 -2.57
CA THR A 87 8.60 -7.19 -1.14
C THR A 87 7.96 -8.55 -0.94
N THR A 88 8.54 -9.35 -0.07
CA THR A 88 8.03 -10.65 0.32
C THR A 88 7.95 -10.74 1.83
N VAL A 89 7.02 -11.54 2.34
CA VAL A 89 6.95 -11.87 3.77
C VAL A 89 6.54 -13.33 3.93
N GLN A 90 7.23 -14.04 4.82
CA GLN A 90 6.83 -15.41 5.17
C GLN A 90 5.53 -15.35 6.00
N VAL A 91 4.57 -16.16 5.60
CA VAL A 91 3.30 -16.37 6.29
C VAL A 91 3.34 -17.77 6.89
N THR A 92 3.14 -17.87 8.19
CA THR A 92 2.99 -19.14 8.89
C THR A 92 1.56 -19.25 9.40
N ALA A 93 0.87 -20.31 9.01
CA ALA A 93 -0.47 -20.63 9.49
C ALA A 93 -0.40 -21.80 10.47
N GLU A 94 -1.00 -21.64 11.64
CA GLU A 94 -1.12 -22.69 12.66
C GLU A 94 -2.53 -23.30 12.61
N ASN A 95 -2.61 -24.62 12.51
CA ASN A 95 -3.86 -25.35 12.50
C ASN A 95 -4.04 -26.11 13.80
N THR A 96 -4.83 -25.54 14.71
CA THR A 96 -5.16 -26.15 16.01
C THR A 96 -6.39 -27.06 15.95
N THR A 97 -6.71 -27.63 14.78
CA THR A 97 -7.82 -28.57 14.61
C THR A 97 -7.31 -29.99 14.44
N ASP A 98 -8.20 -30.94 14.65
CA ASP A 98 -7.99 -32.39 14.55
C ASP A 98 -7.92 -32.92 13.10
N SER A 99 -8.02 -32.04 12.09
CA SER A 99 -7.96 -32.42 10.67
C SER A 99 -7.13 -31.43 9.86
N ALA A 100 -6.68 -31.85 8.67
CA ALA A 100 -5.95 -30.95 7.78
C ALA A 100 -6.86 -29.82 7.28
N LYS A 101 -6.30 -28.59 7.23
CA LYS A 101 -7.03 -27.38 6.86
C LYS A 101 -6.25 -26.53 5.88
N SER A 102 -6.98 -25.76 5.09
CA SER A 102 -6.39 -24.74 4.23
C SER A 102 -6.73 -23.35 4.76
N PHE A 103 -5.84 -22.40 4.50
CA PHE A 103 -5.99 -21.03 4.95
C PHE A 103 -5.86 -20.09 3.77
N THR A 104 -6.79 -19.16 3.62
CA THR A 104 -6.62 -18.01 2.73
C THR A 104 -6.31 -16.79 3.57
N VAL A 105 -5.20 -16.14 3.27
CA VAL A 105 -4.67 -15.01 4.03
C VAL A 105 -4.58 -13.79 3.12
N GLN A 106 -5.08 -12.66 3.59
CA GLN A 106 -4.86 -11.36 2.99
C GLN A 106 -3.78 -10.62 3.80
N VAL A 107 -2.67 -10.31 3.13
CA VAL A 107 -1.56 -9.53 3.67
C VAL A 107 -1.58 -8.15 3.03
N ASN A 108 -1.57 -7.13 3.87
CA ASN A 108 -1.41 -5.74 3.45
C ASN A 108 0.04 -5.34 3.64
N PHE A 109 0.64 -4.74 2.61
CA PHE A 109 1.93 -4.07 2.69
C PHE A 109 1.71 -2.59 2.91
N THR A 110 2.28 -2.03 3.97
CA THR A 110 2.10 -0.63 4.37
C THR A 110 3.44 0.08 4.51
N ASP A 111 3.44 1.41 4.44
CA ASP A 111 4.61 2.21 4.84
C ASP A 111 4.69 2.36 6.36
N GLN A 112 5.71 3.09 6.84
CA GLN A 112 5.88 3.36 8.26
C GLN A 112 4.70 4.10 8.92
N ASN A 113 3.95 4.89 8.15
CA ASN A 113 2.79 5.68 8.59
C ASN A 113 1.48 4.88 8.53
N GLY A 114 1.53 3.61 8.12
CA GLY A 114 0.35 2.77 7.93
C GLY A 114 -0.40 3.02 6.63
N LYS A 115 0.19 3.76 5.68
CA LYS A 115 -0.41 3.94 4.35
C LYS A 115 -0.31 2.62 3.59
N LEU A 116 -1.44 2.14 3.09
CA LEU A 116 -1.48 0.95 2.24
C LEU A 116 -0.71 1.19 0.93
N LEU A 117 0.21 0.28 0.63
CA LEU A 117 1.07 0.28 -0.55
C LEU A 117 0.64 -0.80 -1.55
N ASP A 118 0.29 -1.99 -1.05
CA ASP A 118 -0.16 -3.11 -1.87
C ASP A 118 -0.91 -4.16 -1.03
N VAL A 119 -1.66 -5.03 -1.69
CA VAL A 119 -2.41 -6.13 -1.06
C VAL A 119 -2.07 -7.44 -1.77
N ALA A 120 -1.74 -8.48 -1.01
CA ALA A 120 -1.52 -9.82 -1.52
C ALA A 120 -2.47 -10.81 -0.85
N VAL A 121 -3.11 -11.68 -1.64
CA VAL A 121 -3.90 -12.81 -1.13
C VAL A 121 -3.18 -14.09 -1.51
N LEU A 122 -3.02 -14.98 -0.55
CA LEU A 122 -2.37 -16.27 -0.75
C LEU A 122 -3.11 -17.38 0.00
N THR A 123 -2.87 -18.60 -0.44
CA THR A 123 -3.38 -19.80 0.21
C THR A 123 -2.23 -20.58 0.82
N VAL A 124 -2.39 -21.00 2.08
CA VAL A 124 -1.57 -22.02 2.74
C VAL A 124 -2.41 -23.30 2.73
N SER A 125 -2.10 -24.20 1.80
CA SER A 125 -2.86 -25.45 1.62
C SER A 125 -2.36 -26.56 2.54
N ASP A 126 -3.26 -27.51 2.82
CA ASP A 126 -2.93 -28.80 3.44
C ASP A 126 -2.12 -28.70 4.74
N VAL A 127 -2.46 -27.72 5.59
CA VAL A 127 -1.84 -27.58 6.91
C VAL A 127 -2.31 -28.75 7.77
N PRO A 128 -1.40 -29.61 8.25
CA PRO A 128 -1.78 -30.81 9.00
C PRO A 128 -2.51 -30.45 10.29
N ALA A 129 -3.26 -31.42 10.83
CA ALA A 129 -3.86 -31.32 12.15
C ALA A 129 -2.78 -31.04 13.21
N ASP A 130 -3.09 -30.15 14.16
CA ASP A 130 -2.17 -29.70 15.22
C ASP A 130 -0.77 -29.32 14.72
N GLY A 131 -0.70 -28.72 13.53
CA GLY A 131 0.55 -28.41 12.85
C GLY A 131 0.62 -27.02 12.25
N SER A 132 1.72 -26.74 11.54
CA SER A 132 1.90 -25.46 10.87
C SER A 132 2.28 -25.62 9.40
N GLY A 133 1.83 -24.68 8.59
CA GLY A 133 2.14 -24.57 7.18
C GLY A 133 2.75 -23.20 6.88
N LYS A 134 3.53 -23.12 5.81
CA LYS A 134 4.20 -21.88 5.41
C LYS A 134 3.91 -21.56 3.96
N ALA A 135 3.79 -20.28 3.68
CA ALA A 135 3.79 -19.74 2.34
C ALA A 135 4.47 -18.36 2.34
N THR A 136 4.66 -17.79 1.15
CA THR A 136 5.28 -16.48 1.00
C THR A 136 4.31 -15.54 0.32
N ALA A 137 3.91 -14.47 1.01
CA ALA A 137 3.18 -13.38 0.38
C ALA A 137 4.19 -12.53 -0.38
N ARG A 138 3.86 -12.17 -1.63
CA ARG A 138 4.71 -11.34 -2.50
C ARG A 138 3.89 -10.17 -3.00
N SER A 139 4.45 -8.97 -2.95
CA SER A 139 3.79 -7.80 -3.53
C SER A 139 3.65 -7.94 -5.05
N ASN A 140 2.59 -7.34 -5.61
CA ASN A 140 2.31 -7.33 -7.04
C ASN A 140 3.23 -6.36 -7.78
N ARG A 141 3.75 -5.36 -7.07
CA ARG A 141 4.62 -4.28 -7.57
C ARG A 141 5.85 -4.11 -6.68
N THR A 142 6.88 -3.46 -7.21
CA THR A 142 8.03 -3.02 -6.42
C THR A 142 7.60 -1.93 -5.45
N LEU A 143 7.98 -2.08 -4.19
CA LEU A 143 7.70 -1.12 -3.12
C LEU A 143 8.99 -0.40 -2.76
N SER A 144 8.88 0.87 -2.39
CA SER A 144 10.03 1.72 -2.06
C SER A 144 9.88 2.26 -0.64
N GLY A 145 11.02 2.47 0.02
CA GLY A 145 11.07 2.86 1.43
C GLY A 145 10.94 1.67 2.37
N GLU A 146 10.79 1.96 3.67
CA GLU A 146 10.56 0.91 4.66
C GLU A 146 9.12 0.40 4.57
N VAL A 147 8.99 -0.91 4.34
CA VAL A 147 7.70 -1.60 4.19
C VAL A 147 7.42 -2.45 5.42
N LYS A 148 6.20 -2.37 5.92
CA LYS A 148 5.62 -3.24 6.94
C LYS A 148 4.63 -4.19 6.29
N ALA A 149 4.39 -5.32 6.94
CA ALA A 149 3.37 -6.28 6.52
C ALA A 149 2.43 -6.58 7.70
N GLU A 150 1.13 -6.64 7.41
CA GLU A 150 0.10 -6.96 8.40
C GLU A 150 -0.93 -7.92 7.82
N VAL A 151 -1.49 -8.78 8.67
CA VAL A 151 -2.60 -9.65 8.28
C VAL A 151 -3.88 -8.83 8.37
N ALA A 152 -4.48 -8.52 7.23
CA ALA A 152 -5.76 -7.82 7.20
C ALA A 152 -6.88 -8.76 7.65
N ARG A 153 -6.97 -9.91 6.97
CA ARG A 153 -7.97 -10.97 7.18
C ARG A 153 -7.34 -12.34 6.92
N ALA A 154 -7.84 -13.37 7.59
CA ALA A 154 -7.51 -14.75 7.27
C ALA A 154 -8.69 -15.66 7.55
N VAL A 155 -8.89 -16.66 6.70
CA VAL A 155 -10.00 -17.62 6.79
C VAL A 155 -9.44 -19.03 6.69
N ARG A 156 -9.88 -19.91 7.59
CA ARG A 156 -9.59 -21.35 7.59
C ARG A 156 -10.79 -22.15 7.09
N TYR A 157 -10.57 -23.17 6.26
CA TYR A 157 -11.59 -24.07 5.73
C TYR A 157 -11.11 -25.53 5.65
#